data_AF-A0A7J5EJN3-F1
#
_entry.id   AF-A0A7J5EJN3-F1
#
_cell.length_a   1.000
_cell.length_b   1.000
_cell.length_c   1.000
_cell.angle_alpha   90.00
_cell.angle_beta   90.00
_cell.angle_gamma   90.00
#
_symmetry.space_group_name_H-M   'P 1'
#
loop_
_entity.id
_entity.type
_entity.pdbx_description
1 polymer ?
#
loop_
_entity_poly.entity_id
_entity_poly.type
_entity_poly.pdbx_seq_one_letter_code
_entity_poly.pdbx_strand_id
1 'polypeptide(L)' 'MADGYYDEGYLNDLPLWADEDAQAAMEKVCEKHGVPVDVLTELVMVQRERQHQERAHGIYQRFEEILGRIE' A
#
# COMPACT_ATOMS: atom_id res chain seq x y z
N MET A 1 -0.13 6.46 -19.41
CA MET A 1 -0.10 4.99 -19.28
C MET A 1 1.19 4.60 -18.59
N ALA A 2 1.18 4.65 -17.26
CA ALA A 2 2.09 3.89 -16.42
C ALA A 2 1.18 2.86 -15.76
N ASP A 3 1.05 1.72 -16.43
CA ASP A 3 0.34 0.55 -15.95
C ASP A 3 1.20 -0.01 -14.82
N GLY A 4 0.87 0.37 -13.58
CA GLY A 4 1.49 -0.14 -12.37
C GLY A 4 1.07 -1.59 -12.19
N TYR A 5 1.71 -2.49 -12.93
CA TYR A 5 1.60 -3.93 -12.71
C TYR A 5 2.35 -4.26 -11.43
N TYR A 6 1.70 -3.94 -10.31
CA TYR A 6 2.05 -4.44 -9.00
C TYR A 6 1.97 -5.97 -9.07
N ASP A 7 3.12 -6.64 -8.94
CA ASP A 7 3.20 -8.09 -9.02
C ASP A 7 2.21 -8.71 -8.02
N GLU A 8 1.14 -9.30 -8.54
CA GLU A 8 0.05 -9.87 -7.75
C GLU A 8 0.58 -10.93 -6.77
N GLY A 9 1.74 -11.55 -7.05
CA GLY A 9 2.44 -12.47 -6.17
C GLY A 9 3.04 -11.83 -4.91
N TYR A 10 3.47 -10.56 -4.99
CA TYR A 10 3.98 -9.82 -3.82
C TYR A 10 2.88 -9.38 -2.85
N LEU A 11 1.66 -9.14 -3.36
CA LEU A 11 0.49 -8.84 -2.55
C LEU A 11 -0.12 -10.10 -1.95
N ASN A 12 -0.17 -11.21 -2.69
CA ASN A 12 -0.68 -12.50 -2.19
C ASN A 12 0.14 -13.09 -1.03
N ASP A 13 1.39 -12.64 -0.82
CA ASP A 13 2.18 -13.03 0.35
C ASP A 13 1.81 -12.23 1.62
N LEU A 14 1.04 -11.15 1.49
CA LEU A 14 0.50 -10.40 2.61
C LEU A 14 -0.82 -11.03 3.05
N PRO A 15 -0.98 -11.41 4.33
CA PRO A 15 -2.22 -11.99 4.84
C PRO A 15 -3.42 -11.04 4.68
N LEU A 16 -3.17 -9.73 4.55
CA LEU A 16 -4.21 -8.73 4.33
C LEU A 16 -4.84 -8.79 2.92
N TRP A 17 -4.07 -9.24 1.92
CA TRP A 17 -4.52 -9.38 0.53
C TRP A 17 -4.79 -10.84 0.13
N ALA A 18 -4.22 -11.81 0.85
CA ALA A 18 -4.45 -13.23 0.64
C ALA A 18 -5.80 -13.72 1.18
N ASP A 19 -6.35 -13.04 2.18
CA ASP A 19 -7.61 -13.39 2.83
C ASP A 19 -8.73 -12.43 2.40
N GLU A 20 -9.84 -13.01 1.93
CA GLU A 20 -10.99 -12.25 1.41
C GLU A 20 -11.69 -11.43 2.51
N ASP A 21 -11.71 -11.91 3.77
CA ASP A 21 -12.29 -11.18 4.90
C ASP A 21 -11.38 -9.99 5.29
N ALA A 22 -10.07 -10.19 5.22
CA ALA A 22 -9.10 -9.13 5.46
C ALA A 22 -9.14 -8.03 4.38
N GLN A 23 -9.30 -8.41 3.10
CA GLN A 23 -9.55 -7.44 2.02
C GLN A 23 -10.83 -6.65 2.26
N ALA A 24 -11.93 -7.33 2.61
CA ALA A 24 -13.20 -6.67 2.88
C ALA A 24 -13.13 -5.73 4.09
N ALA A 25 -12.35 -6.08 5.13
CA ALA A 25 -12.09 -5.21 6.26
C ALA A 25 -11.23 -3.99 5.86
N MET A 26 -10.22 -4.21 5.01
CA MET A 26 -9.37 -3.16 4.46
C MET A 26 -10.19 -2.17 3.63
N GLU A 27 -11.04 -2.65 2.72
CA GLU A 27 -11.95 -1.80 1.92
C GLU A 27 -12.84 -0.94 2.82
N LYS A 28 -13.45 -1.54 3.85
CA LYS A 28 -14.30 -0.78 4.80
C LYS A 28 -13.52 0.31 5.54
N VAL A 29 -12.27 0.06 5.90
CA VAL A 29 -11.41 1.04 6.58
C VAL A 29 -11.00 2.14 5.59
N CYS A 30 -10.61 1.76 4.38
CA CYS A 30 -10.32 2.68 3.28
C CYS A 30 -11.50 3.60 2.99
N GLU A 31 -12.70 3.05 2.80
CA GLU A 31 -13.93 3.83 2.61
C GLU A 31 -14.24 4.75 3.79
N LYS A 32 -14.08 4.26 5.03
CA LYS A 32 -14.33 5.04 6.25
C LYS A 32 -13.39 6.24 6.38
N HIS A 33 -12.16 6.11 5.92
CA HIS A 33 -11.15 7.16 5.99
C HIS A 33 -10.99 7.95 4.68
N GLY A 34 -11.74 7.62 3.64
CA GLY A 34 -11.61 8.21 2.30
C GLY A 34 -10.29 7.88 1.60
N VAL A 35 -9.61 6.83 2.04
CA VAL A 35 -8.30 6.42 1.51
C VAL A 35 -8.52 5.44 0.37
N PRO A 36 -7.98 5.67 -0.83
CA PRO A 36 -8.04 4.68 -1.92
C PRO A 36 -7.26 3.42 -1.54
N VAL A 37 -7.82 2.24 -1.82
CA VAL A 37 -7.11 0.96 -1.63
C VAL A 37 -5.81 0.92 -2.43
N ASP A 38 -5.78 1.56 -3.60
CA ASP A 38 -4.58 1.70 -4.44
C ASP A 38 -3.43 2.42 -3.71
N VAL A 39 -3.75 3.51 -2.99
CA VAL A 39 -2.80 4.26 -2.15
C VAL A 39 -2.29 3.39 -1.00
N LEU A 40 -3.16 2.66 -0.32
CA LEU A 40 -2.76 1.76 0.76
C LEU A 40 -1.85 0.63 0.26
N THR A 41 -2.16 0.09 -0.92
CA THR A 41 -1.36 -0.93 -1.60
C THR A 41 0.05 -0.40 -1.91
N GLU A 42 0.15 0.81 -2.49
CA GLU A 42 1.44 1.47 -2.73
C GLU A 42 2.24 1.67 -1.43
N LEU A 43 1.60 2.13 -0.36
CA LEU A 43 2.24 2.35 0.92
C LEU A 43 2.85 1.06 1.48
N VAL A 44 2.09 -0.03 1.47
CA VAL A 44 2.56 -1.33 1.99
C VAL A 44 3.72 -1.88 1.14
N MET A 45 3.68 -1.69 -0.18
CA MET A 45 4.79 -2.07 -1.04
C MET A 45 6.07 -1.29 -0.73
N VAL A 46 5.97 0.03 -0.58
CA VAL A 46 7.12 0.88 -0.24
C VAL A 46 7.71 0.51 1.13
N GLN A 47 6.86 0.18 2.11
CA GLN A 47 7.33 -0.33 3.40
C GLN A 47 8.11 -1.63 3.24
N ARG A 48 7.59 -2.58 2.46
CA ARG A 48 8.19 -3.90 2.29
C ARG A 48 9.51 -3.87 1.53
N GLU A 49 9.57 -3.13 0.43
CA GLU A 49 10.79 -2.97 -0.37
C GLU A 49 11.93 -2.33 0.44
N ARG A 50 11.60 -1.50 1.42
CA ARG A 50 12.58 -0.76 2.23
C ARG A 50 12.70 -1.21 3.68
N GLN A 51 11.94 -2.21 4.14
CA GLN A 51 12.13 -2.85 5.45
C GLN A 51 13.54 -3.44 5.60
N HIS A 52 14.15 -3.90 4.51
CA HIS A 52 15.55 -4.35 4.50
C HIS A 52 16.58 -3.20 4.50
N GLN A 53 16.14 -1.95 4.31
CA GLN A 53 16.98 -0.75 4.33
C GLN A 53 16.62 0.10 5.57
N GLU A 54 16.92 -0.42 6.76
CA GLU A 54 16.58 0.12 8.09
C GLU A 54 17.05 1.58 8.37
N ARG A 55 17.65 2.30 7.41
CA ARG A 55 18.17 3.68 7.58
C ARG A 55 17.86 4.65 6.43
N ALA A 56 16.81 4.42 5.64
CA ALA A 56 16.50 5.34 4.55
C ALA A 56 15.58 6.50 5.00
N HIS A 57 16.15 7.69 5.17
CA HIS A 57 15.44 8.97 5.40
C HIS A 57 14.39 9.32 4.32
N GLY A 58 14.38 8.59 3.19
CA GLY A 58 13.51 8.83 2.03
C GLY A 58 12.15 8.13 2.06
N ILE A 59 11.85 7.30 3.07
CA ILE A 59 10.53 6.65 3.16
C ILE A 59 9.41 7.66 3.41
N TYR A 60 9.67 8.68 4.24
CA TYR A 60 8.69 9.75 4.54
C TYR A 60 8.31 10.52 3.28
N GLN A 61 9.27 10.88 2.43
CA GLN A 61 8.98 11.65 1.21
C GLN A 61 8.08 10.88 0.24
N ARG A 62 8.35 9.58 0.03
CA ARG A 62 7.51 8.72 -0.82
C ARG A 62 6.13 8.52 -0.22
N PHE A 63 6.04 8.37 1.10
CA PHE A 63 4.78 8.29 1.84
C PHE A 63 3.95 9.55 1.70
N GLU A 64 4.56 10.71 1.85
CA GLU A 64 3.91 12.01 1.69
C GLU A 64 3.40 12.20 0.26
N GLU A 65 4.16 11.77 -0.76
CA GLU A 65 3.69 11.78 -2.15
C GLU A 65 2.48 10.88 -2.38
N ILE A 66 2.46 9.69 -1.77
CA ILE A 66 1.36 8.74 -1.90
C ILE A 66 0.13 9.22 -1.11
N LEU A 67 0.30 9.67 0.12
CA LEU A 67 -0.76 10.23 0.96
C LEU A 67 -1.32 11.54 0.37
N GLY A 68 -0.50 12.33 -0.31
CA GLY A 68 -0.92 13.53 -1.03
C GLY A 68 -1.87 13.26 -2.21
N ARG A 69 -2.03 12.00 -2.64
CA ARG A 69 -3.02 11.61 -3.65
C ARG A 69 -4.43 11.38 -3.08
N ILE A 70 -4.60 11.49 -1.76
CA ILE A 70 -5.88 11.31 -1.06
C ILE A 70 -6.69 12.63 -1.04
N GLU A 71 -6.14 13.73 -1.57
CA GLU A 71 -6.85 15.03 -1.75
C GLU A 71 -7.99 14.99 -2.77
#